data_AF-A0A1L7XLP5-F1
#
_entry.id   AF-A0A1L7XLP5-F1
#
_cell.length_a   1.000
_cell.length_b   1.000
_cell.length_c   1.000
_cell.angle_alpha   90.00
_cell.angle_beta   90.00
_cell.angle_gamma   90.00
#
_symmetry.space_group_name_H-M   'P 1'
#
loop_
_entity.id
_entity.type
_entity.pdbx_description
1 polymer ?
#
loop_
_entity_poly.entity_id
_entity_poly.type
_entity_poly.pdbx_seq_one_letter_code
_entity_poly.pdbx_strand_id
1 'polypeptide(L)'
;MSSVTYGYIATLKSQRASLSSVSQYLSSVREILETSRLLYPTKAFAVATSPPLVILPITMIDEVKNLPETRVSAARELFRRAAGHYSKMGTNSVAAIKALRIDLNRKSTTIPTLVEETTTLSRRRWRSTMTGRRLRYPTWIRDYITPYFSETKKVLEQRKRAKKFPGPSFEEQLHAKRKGPAPPSDEEWMKKYLTTRPMQVESLVRHQLGISWASAHMSTHALTQIIYGLAARPEYQEPLRDELEHVLAECDGELTRVDLSRLRKMESFMKESLRLNPITVGPEIFNGYRFFNTRQMEGEENKQQFGATGPTETFDFGHHTLYHCCGTYL
;
A
#
# COMPACT_ATOMS: atom_id res chain seq x y z
N MET A 1 5.04 30.03 7.87
CA MET A 1 6.27 29.66 8.61
C MET A 1 6.01 30.02 10.06
N SER A 2 5.85 29.01 10.91
CA SER A 2 5.76 29.15 12.36
C SER A 2 6.64 28.04 12.93
N SER A 3 7.51 28.43 13.86
CA SER A 3 8.64 27.69 14.39
C SER A 3 8.26 26.36 15.04
N VAL A 4 8.51 25.26 14.34
CA VAL A 4 8.80 23.98 14.98
C VAL A 4 10.32 23.86 14.99
N THR A 5 10.92 24.12 16.15
CA THR A 5 12.35 23.96 16.38
C THR A 5 12.67 22.47 16.18
N TYR A 6 13.23 22.11 15.02
CA TYR A 6 13.59 20.73 14.71
C TYR A 6 14.60 20.24 15.76
N GLY A 7 14.20 19.21 16.52
CA GLY A 7 15.12 18.44 17.34
C GLY A 7 16.20 17.84 16.45
N TYR A 8 17.45 18.07 16.87
CA TYR A 8 18.73 17.57 16.36
C TYR A 8 18.69 16.56 15.20
N ILE A 9 19.43 16.91 14.16
CA ILE A 9 19.70 16.09 12.97
C ILE A 9 20.65 14.94 13.37
N ALA A 10 20.14 13.71 13.46
CA ALA A 10 21.00 12.53 13.42
C ALA A 10 21.62 12.47 12.01
N THR A 11 22.84 12.97 11.89
CA THR A 11 23.51 13.08 10.60
C THR A 11 24.38 11.86 10.38
N LEU A 12 24.06 11.05 9.36
CA LEU A 12 25.11 10.37 8.60
C LEU A 12 25.85 11.44 7.80
N LYS A 13 26.63 12.28 8.48
CA LYS A 13 27.62 13.11 7.78
C LYS A 13 28.64 12.14 7.18
N SER A 14 28.73 12.17 5.86
CA SER A 14 29.84 11.66 5.02
C SER A 14 30.04 10.16 4.75
N GLN A 15 29.13 9.23 5.08
CA GLN A 15 29.35 7.80 4.72
C GLN A 15 28.61 7.29 3.48
N ARG A 16 27.94 8.16 2.70
CA ARG A 16 27.31 7.72 1.45
C ARG A 16 28.32 7.23 0.39
N ALA A 17 29.59 7.61 0.54
CA ALA A 17 30.69 7.17 -0.30
C ALA A 17 31.38 5.89 0.21
N SER A 18 31.18 5.47 1.47
CA SER A 18 31.89 4.33 2.09
C SER A 18 31.03 3.07 2.30
N LEU A 19 29.70 3.15 2.18
CA LEU A 19 28.83 2.00 2.31
C LEU A 19 28.81 1.21 1.00
N SER A 20 29.61 0.15 0.95
CA SER A 20 29.85 -0.65 -0.25
C SER A 20 28.65 -1.53 -0.65
N SER A 21 27.68 -1.73 0.25
CA SER A 21 26.48 -2.54 -0.01
C SER A 21 25.17 -1.94 0.53
N VAL A 22 24.05 -2.32 -0.10
CA VAL A 22 22.69 -1.98 0.35
C VAL A 22 22.43 -2.49 1.78
N SER A 23 23.00 -3.63 2.15
CA SER A 23 22.87 -4.22 3.49
C SER A 23 23.47 -3.33 4.58
N GLN A 24 24.67 -2.78 4.35
CA GLN A 24 25.31 -1.84 5.29
C GLN A 24 24.52 -0.53 5.42
N TYR A 25 23.94 -0.04 4.33
CA TYR A 25 23.05 1.13 4.38
C TYR A 25 21.77 0.86 5.19
N LEU A 26 21.12 -0.29 4.98
CA LEU A 26 19.91 -0.64 5.75
C LEU A 26 20.21 -0.85 7.23
N SER A 27 21.35 -1.47 7.56
CA SER A 27 21.78 -1.70 8.94
C SER A 27 22.06 -0.38 9.67
N SER A 28 22.77 0.56 9.04
CA SER A 28 23.03 1.89 9.62
C SER A 28 21.76 2.73 9.79
N VAL A 29 20.80 2.64 8.85
CA VAL A 29 19.50 3.32 9.02
C VAL A 29 18.71 2.75 10.20
N ARG A 30 18.70 1.42 10.38
CA ARG A 30 18.06 0.78 11.54
C ARG A 30 18.65 1.29 12.86
N GLU A 31 19.98 1.26 12.98
CA GLU A 31 20.69 1.72 14.18
C GLU A 31 20.39 3.19 14.52
N ILE A 32 20.33 4.05 13.49
CA ILE A 32 19.95 5.46 13.65
C ILE A 32 18.52 5.59 14.16
N LEU A 33 17.58 4.81 13.63
CA LEU A 33 16.19 4.84 14.06
C LEU A 33 16.04 4.36 15.51
N GLU A 34 16.72 3.28 15.88
CA GLU A 34 16.71 2.74 17.25
C GLU A 34 17.32 3.73 18.25
N THR A 35 18.51 4.25 17.96
CA THR A 35 19.21 5.23 18.79
C THR A 35 18.41 6.53 18.91
N SER A 36 17.90 7.05 17.79
CA SER A 36 17.13 8.30 17.78
C SER A 36 15.80 8.15 18.51
N ARG A 37 15.15 6.99 18.45
CA ARG A 37 13.93 6.71 19.22
C ARG A 37 14.19 6.74 20.73
N LEU A 38 15.33 6.24 21.19
CA LEU A 38 15.73 6.29 22.61
C LEU A 38 16.06 7.71 23.06
N LEU A 39 16.74 8.49 22.21
CA LEU A 39 17.14 9.88 22.53
C LEU A 39 15.97 10.87 22.43
N TYR A 40 15.02 10.63 21.51
CA TYR A 40 13.91 11.54 21.19
C TYR A 40 12.55 10.82 21.22
N PRO A 41 12.12 10.27 22.37
CA PRO A 41 10.90 9.46 22.44
C PRO A 41 9.62 10.24 22.11
N THR A 42 9.58 11.54 22.44
CA THR A 42 8.41 12.41 22.27
C THR A 42 8.64 13.57 21.31
N LYS A 43 9.82 13.61 20.65
CA LYS A 43 10.20 14.71 19.75
C LYS A 43 10.42 14.20 18.34
N ALA A 44 10.02 14.98 17.36
CA ALA A 44 10.33 14.69 15.97
C ALA A 44 11.83 14.82 15.72
N PHE A 45 12.37 13.93 14.88
CA PHE A 45 13.77 13.96 14.45
C PHE A 45 13.87 13.70 12.95
N ALA A 46 14.95 14.16 12.32
CA ALA A 46 15.19 13.99 10.90
C ALA A 46 16.36 13.04 10.65
N VAL A 47 16.13 12.04 9.80
CA VAL A 47 17.16 11.20 9.21
C VAL A 47 17.66 11.88 7.94
N ALA A 48 18.98 12.03 7.81
CA ALA A 48 19.65 12.70 6.70
C ALA A 48 19.61 11.91 5.38
N THR A 49 18.41 11.63 4.88
CA THR A 49 18.17 11.11 3.53
C THR A 49 18.02 12.25 2.52
N SER A 50 17.99 11.95 1.22
CA SER A 50 17.68 12.94 0.18
C SER A 50 16.44 12.49 -0.59
N PRO A 51 15.28 13.12 -0.36
CA PRO A 51 14.96 14.19 0.60
C PRO A 51 15.09 13.75 2.08
N PRO A 52 15.24 14.68 3.05
CA PRO A 52 15.26 14.32 4.47
C PRO A 52 13.98 13.58 4.88
N LEU A 53 14.14 12.51 5.67
CA LEU A 53 13.02 11.75 6.21
C LEU A 53 12.80 12.22 7.64
N VAL A 54 11.65 12.81 7.91
CA VAL A 54 11.25 13.24 9.25
C VAL A 54 10.46 12.11 9.90
N ILE A 55 10.91 11.68 11.07
CA ILE A 55 10.22 10.72 11.94
C ILE A 55 9.46 11.52 12.99
N LEU A 56 8.16 11.29 13.08
CA LEU A 56 7.27 11.94 14.03
C LEU A 56 6.96 10.98 15.19
N PRO A 57 6.89 11.48 16.44
CA PRO A 57 6.45 10.66 17.56
C PRO A 57 4.97 10.27 17.40
N ILE A 58 4.60 9.11 17.92
CA ILE A 58 3.23 8.58 17.80
C ILE A 58 2.18 9.52 18.43
N THR A 59 2.58 10.31 19.42
CA THR A 59 1.72 11.31 20.08
C THR A 59 1.22 12.40 19.13
N MET A 60 1.88 12.63 17.99
CA MET A 60 1.47 13.60 16.99
C MET A 60 0.51 13.02 15.94
N ILE A 61 0.11 11.76 16.05
CA ILE A 61 -0.67 11.09 15.01
C ILE A 61 -2.02 11.78 14.75
N ASP A 62 -2.70 12.25 15.80
CA ASP A 62 -3.98 12.94 15.68
C ASP A 62 -3.84 14.34 15.09
N GLU A 63 -2.75 15.05 15.40
CA GLU A 63 -2.43 16.31 14.74
C GLU A 63 -2.24 16.08 13.24
N VAL A 64 -1.41 15.10 12.85
CA VAL A 64 -1.09 14.81 11.46
C VAL A 64 -2.33 14.36 10.68
N LYS A 65 -3.19 13.52 11.26
CA LYS A 65 -4.45 13.06 10.64
C LYS A 65 -5.38 14.22 10.29
N ASN A 66 -5.38 15.27 11.11
CA ASN A 66 -6.30 16.40 10.98
C ASN A 66 -5.73 17.54 10.12
N LEU A 67 -4.50 17.42 9.63
CA LEU A 67 -3.91 18.42 8.74
C LEU A 67 -4.60 18.41 7.36
N PRO A 68 -4.82 19.59 6.76
CA PRO A 68 -5.41 19.68 5.43
C PRO A 68 -4.44 19.19 4.34
N GLU A 69 -5.00 18.75 3.20
CA GLU A 69 -4.25 18.31 2.02
C GLU A 69 -3.22 19.33 1.49
N THR A 70 -3.48 20.61 1.72
CA THR A 70 -2.57 21.69 1.34
C THR A 70 -1.26 21.67 2.13
N ARG A 71 -1.26 21.06 3.32
CA ARG A 71 -0.10 20.92 4.21
C ARG A 71 0.53 19.53 4.15
N VAL A 72 -0.27 18.48 4.14
CA VAL A 72 0.19 17.08 4.09
C VAL A 72 -0.60 16.33 3.03
N SER A 73 0.08 15.72 2.05
CA SER A 73 -0.59 15.02 0.95
C SER A 73 0.13 13.73 0.58
N ALA A 74 -0.51 12.60 0.86
CA ALA A 74 -0.03 11.28 0.48
C ALA A 74 0.05 11.12 -1.05
N ALA A 75 -0.92 11.69 -1.78
CA ALA A 75 -0.94 11.66 -3.24
C ALA A 75 0.25 12.43 -3.84
N ARG A 76 0.59 13.61 -3.29
CA ARG A 76 1.74 14.39 -3.72
C ARG A 76 3.06 13.70 -3.39
N GLU A 77 3.15 13.05 -2.24
CA GLU A 77 4.34 12.29 -1.86
C GLU A 77 4.54 11.05 -2.74
N LEU A 78 3.46 10.31 -3.03
CA LEU A 78 3.48 9.21 -3.99
C LEU A 78 3.89 9.71 -5.37
N PHE A 79 3.31 10.81 -5.86
CA PHE A 79 3.68 11.43 -7.13
C PHE A 79 5.17 11.75 -7.16
N ARG A 80 5.73 12.30 -6.08
CA ARG A 80 7.15 12.67 -6.00
C ARG A 80 8.07 11.44 -6.01
N ARG A 81 7.81 10.46 -5.12
CA ARG A 81 8.62 9.24 -4.97
C ARG A 81 8.52 8.32 -6.18
N ALA A 82 7.35 8.24 -6.79
CA ALA A 82 7.09 7.39 -7.94
C ALA A 82 7.46 8.04 -9.30
N ALA A 83 8.09 9.22 -9.31
CA ALA A 83 8.33 10.01 -10.52
C ALA A 83 7.05 10.19 -11.38
N GLY A 84 6.00 10.71 -10.74
CA GLY A 84 4.65 10.85 -11.27
C GLY A 84 4.56 11.63 -12.58
N HIS A 85 5.51 12.50 -12.91
CA HIS A 85 5.58 13.14 -14.23
C HIS A 85 5.59 12.12 -15.39
N TYR A 86 6.33 11.02 -15.23
CA TYR A 86 6.45 9.93 -16.23
C TYR A 86 5.48 8.80 -15.94
N SER A 87 5.36 8.50 -14.67
CA SER A 87 4.73 7.28 -14.18
C SER A 87 3.22 7.48 -13.95
N LYS A 88 2.80 8.74 -13.79
CA LYS A 88 1.44 9.19 -13.48
C LYS A 88 0.85 8.58 -12.20
N MET A 89 1.69 8.03 -11.32
CA MET A 89 1.28 7.66 -9.96
C MET A 89 1.02 8.92 -9.13
N GLY A 90 0.06 8.84 -8.20
CA GLY A 90 -0.36 9.97 -7.37
C GLY A 90 -1.23 11.01 -8.11
N THR A 91 -1.62 10.75 -9.37
CA THR A 91 -2.59 11.58 -10.11
C THR A 91 -3.95 10.92 -10.26
N ASN A 92 -4.23 9.86 -9.50
CA ASN A 92 -5.50 9.14 -9.57
C ASN A 92 -6.64 10.07 -9.14
N SER A 93 -7.76 9.99 -9.84
CA SER A 93 -8.92 10.80 -9.47
C SER A 93 -9.56 10.28 -8.17
N VAL A 94 -10.04 11.19 -7.33
CA VAL A 94 -10.82 10.84 -6.12
C VAL A 94 -12.04 9.98 -6.50
N ALA A 95 -12.65 10.25 -7.66
CA ALA A 95 -13.74 9.45 -8.20
C ALA A 95 -13.31 7.99 -8.47
N ALA A 96 -12.15 7.77 -9.09
CA ALA A 96 -11.63 6.42 -9.30
C ALA A 96 -11.32 5.71 -7.97
N ILE A 97 -10.72 6.39 -6.99
CA ILE A 97 -10.46 5.78 -5.67
C ILE A 97 -11.76 5.36 -4.98
N LYS A 98 -12.80 6.19 -5.05
CA LYS A 98 -14.14 5.85 -4.53
C LYS A 98 -14.78 4.69 -5.28
N ALA A 99 -14.65 4.67 -6.61
CA ALA A 99 -15.16 3.59 -7.47
C ALA A 99 -14.55 2.23 -7.11
N LEU A 100 -13.22 2.20 -6.95
CA LEU A 100 -12.48 1.02 -6.52
C LEU A 100 -13.04 0.49 -5.20
N ARG A 101 -13.18 1.35 -4.20
CA ARG A 101 -13.67 0.94 -2.88
C ARG A 101 -15.05 0.26 -2.92
N ILE A 102 -15.89 0.60 -3.88
CA ILE A 102 -17.25 0.04 -3.97
C ILE A 102 -17.25 -1.28 -4.76
N ASP A 103 -16.57 -1.33 -5.90
CA ASP A 103 -16.75 -2.41 -6.88
C ASP A 103 -15.51 -3.31 -7.13
N LEU A 104 -14.36 -3.10 -6.46
CA LEU A 104 -13.17 -4.00 -6.58
C LEU A 104 -13.46 -5.46 -6.17
N ASN A 105 -14.61 -5.71 -5.55
CA ASN A 105 -15.06 -7.01 -5.04
C ASN A 105 -15.62 -7.95 -6.13
N ARG A 106 -15.61 -7.58 -7.42
CA ARG A 106 -16.15 -8.44 -8.49
C ARG A 106 -15.03 -9.01 -9.36
N LYS A 107 -15.00 -10.34 -9.40
CA LYS A 107 -14.03 -11.23 -10.06
C LYS A 107 -13.52 -10.63 -11.38
N SER A 108 -12.23 -10.30 -11.43
CA SER A 108 -11.58 -9.89 -12.67
C SER A 108 -10.82 -11.08 -13.29
N THR A 109 -11.26 -11.53 -14.46
CA THR A 109 -10.62 -12.50 -15.37
C THR A 109 -9.34 -11.99 -16.05
N THR A 110 -9.07 -10.68 -16.03
CA THR A 110 -7.93 -10.02 -16.70
C THR A 110 -6.65 -9.99 -15.85
N ILE A 111 -6.71 -10.50 -14.60
CA ILE A 111 -5.65 -10.38 -13.59
C ILE A 111 -4.31 -11.00 -14.02
N PRO A 112 -4.21 -12.21 -14.61
CA PRO A 112 -2.90 -12.85 -14.81
C PRO A 112 -1.96 -12.06 -15.75
N THR A 113 -2.46 -11.59 -16.88
CA THR A 113 -1.68 -10.81 -17.85
C THR A 113 -1.31 -9.44 -17.28
N LEU A 114 -2.22 -8.81 -16.53
CA LEU A 114 -1.96 -7.56 -15.84
C LEU A 114 -0.91 -7.73 -14.73
N VAL A 115 -0.90 -8.86 -14.02
CA VAL A 115 0.08 -9.20 -12.97
C VAL A 115 1.48 -9.39 -13.55
N GLU A 116 1.64 -10.07 -14.68
CA GLU A 116 2.95 -10.21 -15.33
C GLU A 116 3.49 -8.84 -15.80
N GLU A 117 2.63 -8.03 -16.44
CA GLU A 117 2.99 -6.68 -16.85
C GLU A 117 3.30 -5.78 -15.64
N THR A 118 2.51 -5.84 -14.57
CA THR A 118 2.75 -5.03 -13.36
C THR A 118 3.93 -5.49 -12.53
N THR A 119 4.26 -6.77 -12.48
CA THR A 119 5.46 -7.27 -11.80
C THR A 119 6.72 -6.82 -12.54
N THR A 120 6.71 -6.91 -13.86
CA THR A 120 7.80 -6.41 -14.71
C THR A 120 7.94 -4.89 -14.62
N LEU A 121 6.81 -4.17 -14.64
CA LEU A 121 6.76 -2.73 -14.39
C LEU A 121 7.32 -2.39 -13.01
N SER A 122 6.93 -3.10 -11.95
CA SER A 122 7.38 -2.86 -10.59
C SER A 122 8.90 -2.97 -10.48
N ARG A 123 9.49 -4.04 -11.02
CA ARG A 123 10.94 -4.28 -10.97
C ARG A 123 11.74 -3.23 -11.75
N ARG A 124 11.24 -2.83 -12.94
CA ARG A 124 11.91 -1.84 -13.80
C ARG A 124 11.71 -0.41 -13.29
N ARG A 125 10.52 -0.09 -12.80
CA ARG A 125 10.14 1.21 -12.22
C ARG A 125 10.81 1.45 -10.87
N TRP A 126 10.96 0.43 -10.03
CA TRP A 126 11.71 0.52 -8.77
C TRP A 126 13.16 0.94 -9.01
N ARG A 127 13.83 0.31 -9.98
CA ARG A 127 15.22 0.62 -10.37
C ARG A 127 15.38 2.03 -10.96
N SER A 128 14.37 2.54 -11.68
CA SER A 128 14.43 3.85 -12.33
C SER A 128 13.98 5.03 -11.46
N THR A 129 12.96 4.83 -10.62
CA THR A 129 12.25 5.94 -9.96
C THR A 129 12.38 5.99 -8.44
N MET A 130 12.46 4.84 -7.74
CA MET A 130 12.30 4.81 -6.28
C MET A 130 13.59 4.67 -5.46
N THR A 131 14.67 4.02 -5.95
CA THR A 131 15.85 3.79 -5.05
C THR A 131 17.25 3.84 -5.66
N GLY A 132 17.46 3.88 -6.98
CA GLY A 132 18.80 3.63 -7.53
C GLY A 132 19.60 4.85 -7.99
N ARG A 133 19.30 5.29 -9.23
CA ARG A 133 20.13 6.27 -9.96
C ARG A 133 19.61 7.70 -9.80
N ARG A 134 18.29 7.93 -9.92
CA ARG A 134 17.69 9.28 -9.83
C ARG A 134 18.01 9.99 -8.52
N LEU A 135 17.99 9.26 -7.40
CA LEU A 135 18.27 9.82 -6.07
C LEU A 135 19.75 10.19 -5.84
N ARG A 136 20.67 9.77 -6.73
CA ARG A 136 22.09 10.15 -6.67
C ARG A 136 22.33 11.57 -7.18
N TYR A 137 21.39 12.12 -7.93
CA TYR A 137 21.49 13.47 -8.48
C TYR A 137 20.73 14.48 -7.62
N PRO A 138 21.15 15.77 -7.59
CA PRO A 138 20.43 16.84 -6.92
C PRO A 138 18.98 16.97 -7.38
N THR A 139 18.08 17.39 -6.50
CA THR A 139 16.63 17.47 -6.79
C THR A 139 16.29 18.29 -8.03
N TRP A 140 17.01 19.38 -8.28
CA TRP A 140 16.75 20.31 -9.38
C TRP A 140 17.03 19.73 -10.77
N ILE A 141 17.99 18.80 -10.91
CA ILE A 141 18.36 18.24 -12.23
C ILE A 141 17.59 16.95 -12.56
N ARG A 142 16.95 16.34 -11.55
CA ARG A 142 16.32 15.01 -11.67
C ARG A 142 15.34 14.94 -12.84
N ASP A 143 14.52 15.96 -13.05
CA ASP A 143 13.48 15.91 -14.07
C ASP A 143 14.03 16.11 -15.50
N TYR A 144 15.21 16.69 -15.65
CA TYR A 144 15.90 16.80 -16.94
C TYR A 144 16.62 15.51 -17.31
N ILE A 145 17.23 14.81 -16.34
CA ILE A 145 18.01 13.59 -16.61
C ILE A 145 17.16 12.31 -16.64
N THR A 146 16.03 12.29 -15.94
CA THR A 146 15.18 11.09 -15.81
C THR A 146 14.74 10.51 -17.17
N PRO A 147 14.39 11.30 -18.21
CA PRO A 147 14.04 10.78 -19.54
C PRO A 147 15.17 9.99 -20.23
N TYR A 148 16.43 10.28 -19.90
CA TYR A 148 17.59 9.68 -20.54
C TYR A 148 17.96 8.31 -19.94
N PHE A 149 17.39 7.96 -18.78
CA PHE A 149 17.59 6.63 -18.20
C PHE A 149 16.90 5.56 -19.03
N SER A 150 17.64 4.49 -19.34
CA SER A 150 17.17 3.34 -20.12
C SER A 150 15.89 2.74 -19.54
N GLU A 151 15.76 2.81 -18.22
CA GLU A 151 14.66 2.27 -17.46
C GLU A 151 13.42 3.17 -17.53
N THR A 152 13.59 4.50 -17.63
CA THR A 152 12.48 5.43 -17.89
C THR A 152 11.93 5.22 -19.30
N LYS A 153 12.81 5.05 -20.31
CA LYS A 153 12.40 4.73 -21.68
C LYS A 153 11.57 3.44 -21.72
N LYS A 154 12.02 2.39 -21.04
CA LYS A 154 11.28 1.12 -20.90
C LYS A 154 9.90 1.27 -20.25
N VAL A 155 9.77 2.13 -19.22
CA VAL A 155 8.45 2.41 -18.60
C VAL A 155 7.53 3.13 -19.59
N LEU A 156 8.04 4.05 -20.40
CA LEU A 156 7.25 4.76 -21.42
C LEU A 156 6.81 3.82 -22.55
N GLU A 157 7.69 2.94 -23.03
CA GLU A 157 7.37 1.91 -24.04
C GLU A 157 6.32 0.93 -23.52
N GLN A 158 6.45 0.48 -22.26
CA GLN A 158 5.45 -0.40 -21.65
C GLN A 158 4.10 0.28 -21.49
N ARG A 159 4.04 1.57 -21.16
CA ARG A 159 2.77 2.32 -21.17
C ARG A 159 2.13 2.35 -22.56
N LYS A 160 2.93 2.45 -23.63
CA LYS A 160 2.40 2.34 -25.00
C LYS A 160 1.89 0.94 -25.29
N ARG A 161 2.56 -0.11 -24.80
CA ARG A 161 2.13 -1.52 -24.95
C ARG A 161 0.87 -1.84 -24.16
N ALA A 162 0.81 -1.42 -22.90
CA ALA A 162 -0.33 -1.61 -22.01
C ALA A 162 -1.56 -0.81 -22.43
N LYS A 163 -1.46 0.13 -23.38
CA LYS A 163 -2.65 0.69 -24.06
C LYS A 163 -3.25 -0.28 -25.08
N LYS A 164 -2.46 -1.18 -25.67
CA LYS A 164 -2.92 -2.09 -26.73
C LYS A 164 -3.79 -3.23 -26.22
N PHE A 165 -3.71 -3.56 -24.92
CA PHE A 165 -4.40 -4.72 -24.36
C PHE A 165 -5.78 -4.37 -23.78
N PRO A 166 -5.88 -3.56 -22.70
CA PRO A 166 -7.16 -3.07 -22.19
C PRO A 166 -7.78 -1.97 -23.06
N GLY A 167 -7.01 -1.27 -23.90
CA GLY A 167 -7.51 -0.15 -24.71
C GLY A 167 -8.66 -0.53 -25.65
N PRO A 168 -8.52 -1.57 -26.48
CA PRO A 168 -9.59 -2.03 -27.36
C PRO A 168 -10.85 -2.47 -26.60
N SER A 169 -10.69 -3.19 -25.47
CA SER A 169 -11.85 -3.58 -24.65
C SER A 169 -12.56 -2.36 -24.10
N PHE A 170 -11.82 -1.40 -23.53
CA PHE A 170 -12.38 -0.14 -23.04
C PHE A 170 -13.00 0.74 -24.15
N GLU A 171 -12.43 0.75 -25.36
CA GLU A 171 -12.97 1.48 -26.52
C GLU A 171 -14.30 0.88 -26.99
N GLU A 172 -14.34 -0.43 -27.23
CA GLU A 172 -15.56 -1.17 -27.59
C GLU A 172 -16.65 -0.90 -26.56
N GLN A 173 -16.26 -0.93 -25.29
CA GLN A 173 -17.11 -0.69 -24.17
C GLN A 173 -17.60 0.76 -24.01
N LEU A 174 -16.77 1.77 -24.32
CA LEU A 174 -17.14 3.19 -24.24
C LEU A 174 -18.07 3.59 -25.40
N HIS A 175 -17.90 2.97 -26.57
CA HIS A 175 -18.68 3.24 -27.78
C HIS A 175 -19.94 2.38 -27.93
N ALA A 176 -20.06 1.27 -27.17
CA ALA A 176 -21.25 0.44 -27.16
C ALA A 176 -22.45 1.16 -26.54
N LYS A 177 -23.35 1.70 -27.39
CA LYS A 177 -24.72 2.06 -27.00
C LYS A 177 -25.56 0.79 -26.83
N ARG A 178 -25.39 0.04 -25.74
CA ARG A 178 -26.21 -1.17 -25.49
C ARG A 178 -27.58 -0.81 -24.89
N LYS A 179 -28.65 -1.29 -25.53
CA LYS A 179 -29.98 -1.43 -24.93
C LYS A 179 -30.04 -2.82 -24.28
N GLY A 180 -30.18 -2.87 -22.96
CA GLY A 180 -30.28 -4.10 -22.16
C GLY A 180 -29.15 -4.24 -21.11
N PRO A 181 -29.36 -5.04 -20.04
CA PRO A 181 -28.33 -5.29 -19.03
C PRO A 181 -27.19 -6.09 -19.66
N ALA A 182 -25.97 -5.57 -19.50
CA ALA A 182 -24.78 -6.17 -20.09
C ALA A 182 -24.28 -7.36 -19.24
N PRO A 183 -23.62 -8.36 -19.88
CA PRO A 183 -23.08 -9.51 -19.17
C PRO A 183 -21.96 -9.05 -18.22
N PRO A 184 -21.88 -9.62 -17.00
CA PRO A 184 -20.92 -9.17 -15.99
C PRO A 184 -19.49 -9.28 -16.52
N SER A 185 -18.90 -8.13 -16.85
CA SER A 185 -17.52 -8.02 -17.32
C SER A 185 -16.70 -7.24 -16.30
N ASP A 186 -15.46 -7.69 -16.11
CA ASP A 186 -14.40 -7.11 -15.27
C ASP A 186 -14.29 -5.57 -15.30
N GLU A 187 -14.74 -4.93 -16.37
CA GLU A 187 -14.50 -3.52 -16.68
C GLU A 187 -15.76 -2.64 -16.55
N GLU A 188 -16.93 -3.24 -16.33
CA GLU A 188 -18.20 -2.52 -16.22
C GLU A 188 -18.26 -1.59 -15.01
N TRP A 189 -17.65 -2.01 -13.90
CA TRP A 189 -17.62 -1.21 -12.69
C TRP A 189 -16.82 0.09 -12.87
N MET A 190 -15.77 0.08 -13.71
CA MET A 190 -15.02 1.30 -14.03
C MET A 190 -15.93 2.32 -14.71
N LYS A 191 -16.80 1.91 -15.65
CA LYS A 191 -17.71 2.86 -16.32
C LYS A 191 -18.72 3.48 -15.37
N LYS A 192 -19.31 2.68 -14.47
CA LYS A 192 -20.38 3.11 -13.55
C LYS A 192 -20.02 4.35 -12.73
N TYR A 193 -18.74 4.54 -12.41
CA TYR A 193 -18.27 5.64 -11.58
C TYR A 193 -17.44 6.70 -12.31
N LEU A 194 -17.09 6.46 -13.58
CA LEU A 194 -16.20 7.33 -14.36
C LEU A 194 -16.96 8.17 -15.41
N THR A 195 -18.29 8.09 -15.40
CA THR A 195 -19.23 8.86 -16.27
C THR A 195 -19.32 10.35 -15.94
N THR A 196 -18.68 10.86 -14.90
CA THR A 196 -18.81 12.28 -14.50
C THR A 196 -17.92 13.25 -15.28
N ARG A 197 -17.01 12.75 -16.13
CA ARG A 197 -16.23 13.55 -17.12
C ARG A 197 -15.97 12.70 -18.37
N PRO A 198 -15.78 13.30 -19.58
CA PRO A 198 -15.30 12.57 -20.74
C PRO A 198 -13.89 12.06 -20.47
N MET A 199 -13.79 10.86 -19.90
CA MET A 199 -12.53 10.22 -19.61
C MET A 199 -12.00 9.57 -20.88
N GLN A 200 -10.78 9.92 -21.26
CA GLN A 200 -10.05 9.24 -22.32
C GLN A 200 -9.68 7.82 -21.87
N VAL A 201 -9.66 6.86 -22.79
CA VAL A 201 -9.26 5.45 -22.57
C VAL A 201 -7.90 5.36 -21.87
N GLU A 202 -6.98 6.28 -22.18
CA GLU A 202 -5.68 6.37 -21.51
C GLU A 202 -5.79 6.58 -19.99
N SER A 203 -6.84 7.24 -19.51
CA SER A 203 -7.11 7.40 -18.08
C SER A 203 -7.50 6.07 -17.44
N LEU A 204 -8.36 5.28 -18.09
CA LEU A 204 -8.80 3.97 -17.59
C LEU A 204 -7.64 3.00 -17.48
N VAL A 205 -6.87 2.86 -18.57
CA VAL A 205 -5.65 2.03 -18.60
C VAL A 205 -4.68 2.44 -17.49
N ARG A 206 -4.49 3.75 -17.26
CA ARG A 206 -3.60 4.24 -16.21
C ARG A 206 -4.08 3.87 -14.81
N HIS A 207 -5.38 4.01 -14.53
CA HIS A 207 -5.93 3.63 -13.22
C HIS A 207 -5.77 2.12 -13.00
N GLN A 208 -6.13 1.28 -14.00
CA GLN A 208 -5.97 -0.17 -13.93
C GLN A 208 -4.54 -0.60 -13.63
N LEU A 209 -3.55 -0.05 -14.34
CA LEU A 209 -2.13 -0.30 -14.08
C LEU A 209 -1.69 0.17 -12.69
N GLY A 210 -2.27 1.26 -12.19
CA GLY A 210 -1.99 1.78 -10.85
C GLY A 210 -2.49 0.84 -9.75
N ILE A 211 -3.68 0.26 -9.92
CA ILE A 211 -4.30 -0.67 -8.97
C ILE A 211 -3.54 -1.99 -8.94
N SER A 212 -3.31 -2.59 -10.11
CA SER A 212 -2.55 -3.84 -10.22
C SER A 212 -1.14 -3.70 -9.64
N TRP A 213 -0.51 -2.53 -9.81
CA TRP A 213 0.80 -2.26 -9.20
C TRP A 213 0.70 -2.18 -7.67
N ALA A 214 -0.34 -1.52 -7.14
CA ALA A 214 -0.55 -1.37 -5.71
C ALA A 214 -0.84 -2.72 -5.03
N SER A 215 -1.66 -3.57 -5.63
CA SER A 215 -2.04 -4.86 -5.05
C SER A 215 -0.93 -5.91 -5.14
N ALA A 216 -0.23 -6.00 -6.28
CA ALA A 216 0.70 -7.11 -6.54
C ALA A 216 1.79 -7.25 -5.47
N HIS A 217 2.41 -6.14 -5.05
CA HIS A 217 3.51 -6.20 -4.08
C HIS A 217 3.03 -6.42 -2.64
N MET A 218 1.92 -5.81 -2.25
CA MET A 218 1.41 -5.90 -0.88
C MET A 218 0.90 -7.30 -0.55
N SER A 219 0.10 -7.92 -1.42
CA SER A 219 -0.45 -9.26 -1.17
C SER A 219 0.65 -10.31 -1.11
N THR A 220 1.64 -10.25 -2.03
CA THR A 220 2.80 -11.16 -1.97
C THR A 220 3.61 -10.96 -0.69
N HIS A 221 3.87 -9.71 -0.29
CA HIS A 221 4.55 -9.44 0.97
C HIS A 221 3.77 -9.99 2.17
N ALA A 222 2.45 -9.76 2.18
CA ALA A 222 1.61 -10.17 3.29
C ALA A 222 1.58 -11.70 3.44
N LEU A 223 1.31 -12.41 2.34
CA LEU A 223 1.35 -13.87 2.31
C LEU A 223 2.69 -14.41 2.76
N THR A 224 3.79 -13.81 2.28
CA THR A 224 5.15 -14.19 2.66
C THR A 224 5.34 -14.05 4.18
N GLN A 225 4.99 -12.89 4.76
CA GLN A 225 5.11 -12.65 6.20
C GLN A 225 4.25 -13.62 7.03
N ILE A 226 3.03 -13.90 6.59
CA ILE A 226 2.12 -14.85 7.26
C ILE A 226 2.71 -16.27 7.24
N ILE A 227 3.21 -16.73 6.09
CA ILE A 227 3.83 -18.06 5.96
C ILE A 227 5.09 -18.16 6.84
N TYR A 228 5.97 -17.16 6.81
CA TYR A 228 7.13 -17.13 7.71
C TYR A 228 6.69 -17.06 9.18
N GLY A 229 5.62 -16.34 9.47
CA GLY A 229 5.01 -16.26 10.80
C GLY A 229 4.59 -17.63 11.31
N LEU A 230 3.91 -18.42 10.47
CA LEU A 230 3.46 -19.79 10.79
C LEU A 230 4.62 -20.77 10.88
N ALA A 231 5.60 -20.66 9.98
CA ALA A 231 6.79 -21.51 10.00
C ALA A 231 7.63 -21.31 11.26
N ALA A 232 7.72 -20.07 11.75
CA ALA A 232 8.43 -19.74 12.98
C ALA A 232 7.65 -20.08 14.26
N ARG A 233 6.34 -20.34 14.17
CA ARG A 233 5.43 -20.49 15.32
C ARG A 233 4.42 -21.62 15.10
N PRO A 234 4.88 -22.87 15.18
CA PRO A 234 4.04 -24.04 14.94
C PRO A 234 2.85 -24.13 15.92
N GLU A 235 2.94 -23.53 17.10
CA GLU A 235 1.87 -23.50 18.12
C GLU A 235 0.55 -22.88 17.63
N TYR A 236 0.58 -22.06 16.57
CA TYR A 236 -0.63 -21.50 15.96
C TYR A 236 -1.20 -22.37 14.84
N GLN A 237 -0.48 -23.37 14.33
CA GLN A 237 -0.91 -24.09 13.13
C GLN A 237 -2.14 -24.97 13.36
N GLU A 238 -2.12 -25.82 14.37
CA GLU A 238 -3.26 -26.70 14.71
C GLU A 238 -4.51 -25.88 15.08
N PRO A 239 -4.46 -24.91 16.01
CA PRO A 239 -5.67 -24.17 16.39
C PRO A 239 -6.30 -23.35 15.25
N LEU A 240 -5.50 -22.93 14.27
CA LEU A 240 -5.98 -22.23 13.07
C LEU A 240 -6.60 -23.20 12.05
N ARG A 241 -6.09 -24.44 11.95
CA ARG A 241 -6.72 -25.50 11.16
C ARG A 241 -8.05 -25.92 11.77
N ASP A 242 -8.10 -26.10 13.09
CA ASP A 242 -9.33 -26.44 13.81
C ASP A 242 -10.43 -25.38 13.57
N GLU A 243 -10.07 -24.09 13.63
CA GLU A 243 -11.01 -22.99 13.31
C GLU A 243 -11.52 -23.10 11.87
N LEU A 244 -10.64 -23.38 10.91
CA LEU A 244 -11.00 -23.51 9.51
C LEU A 244 -11.89 -24.72 9.25
N GLU A 245 -11.56 -25.88 9.80
CA GLU A 245 -12.32 -27.13 9.66
C GLU A 245 -13.72 -26.99 10.28
N HIS A 246 -13.82 -26.35 11.44
CA HIS A 246 -15.12 -26.06 12.07
C HIS A 246 -15.98 -25.15 11.20
N VAL A 247 -15.41 -24.09 10.61
CA VAL A 247 -16.16 -23.22 9.68
C VAL A 247 -16.57 -23.99 8.42
N LEU A 248 -15.68 -24.79 7.84
CA LEU A 248 -15.96 -25.60 6.64
C LEU A 248 -17.08 -26.61 6.87
N ALA A 249 -17.11 -27.25 8.03
CA ALA A 249 -18.15 -28.20 8.40
C ALA A 249 -19.55 -27.55 8.46
N GLU A 250 -19.63 -26.26 8.77
CA GLU A 250 -20.90 -25.51 8.81
C GLU A 250 -21.32 -24.91 7.46
N CYS A 251 -20.45 -24.97 6.44
CA CYS A 251 -20.65 -24.32 5.13
C CYS A 251 -20.74 -25.31 3.95
N ASP A 252 -21.04 -26.59 4.21
CA ASP A 252 -21.08 -27.66 3.21
C ASP A 252 -19.81 -27.72 2.31
N GLY A 253 -18.66 -27.30 2.85
CA GLY A 253 -17.36 -27.29 2.17
C GLY A 253 -17.10 -26.10 1.23
N GLU A 254 -18.06 -25.20 1.00
CA GLU A 254 -17.87 -23.99 0.18
C GLU A 254 -17.77 -22.72 1.03
N LEU A 255 -16.56 -22.15 1.12
CA LEU A 255 -16.33 -20.89 1.82
C LEU A 255 -16.95 -19.71 1.06
N THR A 256 -17.95 -19.07 1.68
CA THR A 256 -18.45 -17.78 1.20
C THR A 256 -17.69 -16.61 1.86
N ARG A 257 -17.86 -15.40 1.33
CA ARG A 257 -17.28 -14.18 1.93
C ARG A 257 -17.76 -13.95 3.36
N VAL A 258 -19.00 -14.33 3.67
CA VAL A 258 -19.56 -14.19 5.03
C VAL A 258 -18.84 -15.14 5.98
N ASP A 259 -18.50 -16.33 5.51
CA ASP A 259 -17.83 -17.34 6.33
C ASP A 259 -16.39 -16.96 6.67
N LEU A 260 -15.69 -16.26 5.77
CA LEU A 260 -14.37 -15.72 6.06
C LEU A 260 -14.35 -14.78 7.27
N SER A 261 -15.47 -14.09 7.56
CA SER A 261 -15.57 -13.23 8.75
C SER A 261 -15.63 -14.01 10.07
N ARG A 262 -15.88 -15.33 10.01
CA ARG A 262 -15.92 -16.23 11.17
C ARG A 262 -14.53 -16.72 11.58
N LEU A 263 -13.53 -16.63 10.69
CA LEU A 263 -12.14 -17.03 10.93
C LEU A 263 -11.38 -15.99 11.80
N ARG A 264 -11.86 -15.77 13.02
CA ARG A 264 -11.42 -14.65 13.88
C ARG A 264 -9.99 -14.83 14.40
N LYS A 265 -9.56 -16.06 14.69
CA LYS A 265 -8.17 -16.36 15.11
C LYS A 265 -7.22 -16.21 13.92
N MET A 266 -7.61 -16.72 12.75
CA MET A 266 -6.86 -16.55 11.51
C MET A 266 -6.66 -15.07 11.18
N GLU A 267 -7.73 -14.28 11.22
CA GLU A 267 -7.68 -12.83 10.99
C GLU A 267 -6.72 -12.13 11.97
N SER A 268 -6.80 -12.49 13.26
CA SER A 268 -5.90 -11.95 14.30
C SER A 268 -4.44 -12.30 14.01
N PHE A 269 -4.16 -13.55 13.63
CA PHE A 269 -2.81 -14.00 13.32
C PHE A 269 -2.24 -13.30 12.10
N MET A 270 -3.05 -13.15 11.04
CA MET A 270 -2.67 -12.40 9.85
C MET A 270 -2.37 -10.95 10.20
N LYS A 271 -3.23 -10.29 10.99
CA LYS A 271 -3.01 -8.91 11.42
C LYS A 271 -1.73 -8.73 12.24
N GLU A 272 -1.44 -9.63 13.17
CA GLU A 272 -0.19 -9.58 13.93
C GLU A 272 1.05 -9.84 13.05
N SER A 273 0.93 -10.74 12.08
CA SER A 273 2.02 -11.02 11.11
C SER A 273 2.35 -9.83 10.21
N LEU A 274 1.39 -8.92 10.02
CA LEU A 274 1.57 -7.71 9.21
C LEU A 274 1.78 -6.44 10.03
N ARG A 275 1.86 -6.55 11.36
CA ARG A 275 1.94 -5.39 12.24
C ARG A 275 3.23 -4.61 11.98
N LEU A 276 3.08 -3.39 11.47
CA LEU A 276 4.20 -2.46 11.25
C LEU A 276 4.30 -1.40 12.36
N ASN A 277 3.16 -1.05 12.97
CA ASN A 277 3.07 0.03 13.94
C ASN A 277 2.68 -0.47 15.34
N PRO A 278 3.60 -0.42 16.32
CA PRO A 278 3.34 -0.87 17.68
C PRO A 278 2.60 0.18 18.51
N ILE A 279 1.27 0.27 18.35
CA ILE A 279 0.40 1.04 19.27
C ILE A 279 -0.09 0.15 20.42
N THR A 280 0.13 -1.17 20.31
CA THR A 280 -0.33 -2.19 21.24
C THR A 280 0.65 -2.44 22.39
N VAL A 281 0.14 -2.93 23.52
CA VAL A 281 0.94 -3.29 24.71
C VAL A 281 1.85 -4.49 24.42
N GLY A 282 3.11 -4.45 24.88
CA GLY A 282 4.11 -5.50 24.59
C GLY A 282 4.40 -5.66 23.08
N PRO A 283 4.72 -4.59 22.36
CA PRO A 283 4.84 -4.61 20.90
C PRO A 283 6.04 -5.39 20.35
N GLU A 284 7.05 -5.61 21.18
CA GLU A 284 8.21 -6.45 20.88
C GLU A 284 7.87 -7.94 20.85
N ILE A 285 6.76 -8.33 21.50
CA ILE A 285 6.31 -9.72 21.57
C ILE A 285 5.29 -9.97 20.45
N PHE A 286 5.52 -11.01 19.66
CA PHE A 286 4.51 -11.50 18.73
C PHE A 286 3.41 -12.22 19.51
N ASN A 287 2.17 -11.79 19.34
CA ASN A 287 1.00 -12.47 19.89
C ASN A 287 -0.07 -12.62 18.80
N GLY A 288 -0.15 -13.81 18.19
CA GLY A 288 -1.09 -14.11 17.11
C GLY A 288 -2.56 -13.95 17.50
N TYR A 289 -2.90 -14.01 18.80
CA TYR A 289 -4.26 -13.85 19.30
C TYR A 289 -4.50 -12.52 19.99
N ARG A 290 -3.57 -11.56 19.87
CA ARG A 290 -3.70 -10.22 20.44
C ARG A 290 -5.03 -9.58 20.08
N PHE A 291 -5.32 -9.47 18.77
CA PHE A 291 -6.53 -8.83 18.28
C PHE A 291 -7.77 -9.68 18.51
N PHE A 292 -7.65 -11.01 18.47
CA PHE A 292 -8.73 -11.92 18.85
C PHE A 292 -9.18 -11.70 20.30
N ASN A 293 -8.23 -11.64 21.24
CA ASN A 293 -8.49 -11.44 22.66
C ASN A 293 -9.03 -10.05 22.96
N THR A 294 -8.49 -9.00 22.32
CA THR A 294 -9.02 -7.64 22.48
C THR A 294 -10.49 -7.55 22.05
N ARG A 295 -10.90 -8.27 20.99
CA ARG A 295 -12.31 -8.30 20.56
C ARG A 295 -13.26 -9.02 21.54
N GLN A 296 -12.75 -9.72 22.55
CA GLN A 296 -13.58 -10.30 23.60
C GLN A 296 -13.86 -9.32 24.74
N MET A 297 -13.20 -8.16 24.74
CA MET A 297 -13.44 -7.11 25.74
C MET A 297 -14.69 -6.31 25.35
N GLU A 298 -15.46 -5.91 26.35
CA GLU A 298 -16.66 -5.11 26.18
C GLU A 298 -16.33 -3.78 25.46
N GLY A 299 -17.02 -3.53 24.34
CA GLY A 299 -16.84 -2.32 23.53
C GLY A 299 -15.71 -2.36 22.50
N GLU A 300 -14.96 -3.47 22.38
CA GLU A 300 -13.86 -3.66 21.42
C GLU A 300 -14.19 -4.67 20.30
N GLU A 301 -15.42 -5.20 20.27
CA GLU A 301 -15.82 -6.35 19.44
C GLU A 301 -15.58 -6.11 17.94
N ASN A 302 -15.74 -4.86 17.50
CA ASN A 302 -15.63 -4.46 16.09
C ASN A 302 -14.38 -3.62 15.76
N LYS A 303 -13.60 -3.22 16.76
CA LYS A 303 -12.50 -2.25 16.57
C LYS A 303 -11.20 -2.89 16.08
N GLN A 304 -10.96 -4.17 16.36
CA GLN A 304 -9.70 -4.82 16.01
C GLN A 304 -9.74 -5.70 14.76
N GLN A 305 -10.78 -5.56 13.93
CA GLN A 305 -10.86 -6.22 12.63
C GLN A 305 -9.74 -5.73 11.69
N PHE A 306 -9.45 -6.50 10.65
CA PHE A 306 -8.34 -6.25 9.72
C PHE A 306 -8.51 -4.93 8.94
N GLY A 307 -9.75 -4.59 8.59
CA GLY A 307 -10.12 -3.34 7.92
C GLY A 307 -10.70 -2.26 8.83
N ALA A 308 -10.61 -2.43 10.15
CA ALA A 308 -11.11 -1.44 11.08
C ALA A 308 -10.24 -0.17 11.05
N THR A 309 -10.91 0.98 11.09
CA THR A 309 -10.26 2.29 11.13
C THR A 309 -10.81 3.08 12.30
N GLY A 310 -9.93 3.48 13.20
CA GLY A 310 -10.29 4.36 14.30
C GLY A 310 -9.05 4.93 15.01
N PRO A 311 -9.26 5.67 16.11
CA PRO A 311 -8.19 6.36 16.82
C PRO A 311 -7.21 5.41 17.53
N THR A 312 -7.65 4.22 17.90
CA THR A 312 -6.91 3.21 18.70
C THR A 312 -6.41 2.03 17.87
N GLU A 313 -6.80 1.96 16.61
CA GLU A 313 -6.56 0.88 15.67
C GLU A 313 -5.23 1.04 14.94
N THR A 314 -4.71 -0.06 14.38
CA THR A 314 -3.43 -0.05 13.68
C THR A 314 -3.51 0.67 12.32
N PHE A 315 -2.43 1.38 11.96
CA PHE A 315 -2.35 2.18 10.73
C PHE A 315 -1.81 1.42 9.53
N ASP A 316 -1.84 0.09 9.55
CA ASP A 316 -1.15 -0.75 8.56
C ASP A 316 -1.69 -0.52 7.13
N PHE A 317 -2.97 -0.16 7.00
CA PHE A 317 -3.63 0.16 5.73
C PHE A 317 -3.97 1.65 5.58
N GLY A 318 -3.37 2.53 6.39
CA GLY A 318 -3.70 3.95 6.41
C GLY A 318 -5.04 4.26 7.08
N HIS A 319 -5.34 5.54 7.18
CA HIS A 319 -6.51 6.08 7.88
C HIS A 319 -7.17 7.15 7.01
N HIS A 320 -8.36 7.61 7.40
CA HIS A 320 -9.18 8.60 6.67
C HIS A 320 -9.86 8.04 5.41
N THR A 321 -11.01 8.61 5.05
CA THR A 321 -11.91 8.12 3.99
C THR A 321 -11.26 8.06 2.60
N LEU A 322 -10.26 8.92 2.36
CA LEU A 322 -9.53 9.02 1.09
C LEU A 322 -8.20 8.24 1.05
N TYR A 323 -7.62 7.91 2.22
CA TYR A 323 -6.26 7.36 2.31
C TYR A 323 -6.17 6.00 2.98
N HIS A 324 -7.26 5.53 3.57
CA HIS A 324 -7.39 4.12 3.88
C HIS A 324 -7.36 3.29 2.60
N CYS A 325 -6.60 2.20 2.61
CA CYS A 325 -6.46 1.32 1.46
C CYS A 325 -7.82 0.79 1.03
N CYS A 326 -8.18 0.99 -0.24
CA CYS A 326 -9.43 0.49 -0.79
C CYS A 326 -9.44 -1.04 -1.00
N GLY A 327 -8.27 -1.69 -0.94
CA GLY A 327 -8.10 -3.12 -1.11
C GLY A 327 -7.94 -3.91 0.19
N THR A 328 -8.14 -3.32 1.38
CA THR A 328 -7.92 -4.02 2.66
C THR A 328 -8.77 -5.28 2.84
N TYR A 329 -9.95 -5.33 2.21
CA TYR A 329 -10.89 -6.46 2.29
C TYR A 329 -10.75 -7.46 1.14
N LEU A 330 -9.79 -7.26 0.24
CA LEU A 330 -9.41 -8.18 -0.83
C LEU A 330 -8.18 -8.98 -0.42
#